data_AF-A0A8S3GCD4-F1
#
_entry.id   AF-A0A8S3GCD4-F1
#
_cell.length_a   1.000
_cell.length_b   1.000
_cell.length_c   1.000
_cell.angle_alpha   90.00
_cell.angle_beta   90.00
_cell.angle_gamma   90.00
#
_symmetry.space_group_name_H-M   'P 1'
#
loop_
_entity.id
_entity.type
_entity.pdbx_description
1 polymer ?
#
loop_
_entity_poly.entity_id
_entity_poly.type
_entity_poly.pdbx_seq_one_letter_code
_entity_poly.pdbx_strand_id
1 'polypeptide(L)'
;LLQQFACSFEFNDTLLIQLFEHAYSSKFGTFIFNNEKEKTKYNGVKKTVSLWSYFNRPEILRTFLNPFYEPNISVLWPSVAAQSIILWRSLYLRFYENQIPQQEAWDEYLIIKEKELQ
;
A
#
# COMPACT_ATOMS: atom_id res chain seq x y z
N LEU A 1 10.78 0.73 -5.28
CA LEU A 1 10.18 1.62 -6.30
C LEU A 1 9.57 2.86 -5.69
N LEU A 2 8.59 2.75 -4.77
CA LEU A 2 7.99 3.90 -4.08
C LEU A 2 9.02 4.92 -3.54
N GLN A 3 10.12 4.44 -2.95
CA GLN A 3 11.20 5.29 -2.43
C GLN A 3 12.03 6.00 -3.52
N GLN A 4 12.19 5.40 -4.70
CA GLN A 4 12.96 5.99 -5.80
C GLN A 4 12.09 6.88 -6.71
N PHE A 5 10.76 6.74 -6.63
CA PHE A 5 9.79 7.45 -7.48
C PHE A 5 8.57 7.87 -6.63
N ALA A 6 8.76 8.86 -5.76
CA ALA A 6 7.76 9.28 -4.77
C ALA A 6 6.41 9.71 -5.37
N CYS A 7 6.40 10.25 -6.59
CA CYS A 7 5.20 10.77 -7.24
C CYS A 7 4.57 9.80 -8.27
N SER A 8 5.20 8.67 -8.59
CA SER A 8 4.77 7.84 -9.74
C SER A 8 3.73 6.77 -9.40
N PHE A 9 3.36 6.62 -8.13
CA PHE A 9 2.39 5.62 -7.69
C PHE A 9 1.21 6.30 -6.99
N GLU A 10 0.00 5.90 -7.38
CA GLU A 10 -1.26 6.40 -6.79
C GLU A 10 -1.42 5.94 -5.34
N PHE A 11 -0.83 4.80 -4.98
CA PHE A 11 -0.89 4.26 -3.62
C PHE A 11 0.37 4.57 -2.80
N ASN A 12 0.21 4.66 -1.49
CA ASN A 12 1.29 4.83 -0.51
C ASN A 12 1.76 3.48 0.09
N ASP A 13 2.74 3.52 0.99
CA ASP A 13 3.31 2.33 1.61
C ASP A 13 2.33 1.61 2.57
N THR A 14 1.37 2.33 3.15
CA THR A 14 0.31 1.76 4.01
C THR A 14 -0.48 0.68 3.26
N LEU A 15 -0.82 0.89 1.98
CA LEU A 15 -1.49 -0.15 1.18
C LEU A 15 -0.67 -1.44 1.12
N LEU A 16 0.64 -1.31 0.87
CA LEU A 16 1.52 -2.46 0.73
C LEU A 16 1.72 -3.20 2.07
N ILE A 17 1.79 -2.47 3.19
CA ILE A 17 1.81 -3.06 4.52
C ILE A 17 0.51 -3.81 4.81
N GLN A 18 -0.65 -3.24 4.47
CA GLN A 18 -1.94 -3.91 4.64
C GLN A 18 -2.07 -5.16 3.76
N LEU A 19 -1.56 -5.13 2.52
CA LEU A 19 -1.48 -6.31 1.66
C LEU A 19 -0.61 -7.41 2.29
N PHE A 20 0.56 -7.05 2.83
CA PHE A 20 1.43 -7.98 3.53
C PHE A 20 0.71 -8.64 4.71
N GLU A 21 0.05 -7.87 5.58
CA GLU A 21 -0.68 -8.41 6.74
C GLU A 21 -1.85 -9.31 6.34
N HIS A 22 -2.59 -8.93 5.30
CA HIS A 22 -3.72 -9.71 4.82
C HIS A 22 -3.35 -10.95 4.02
N ALA A 23 -2.12 -11.03 3.49
CA ALA A 23 -1.59 -12.25 2.92
C ALA A 23 -1.41 -13.37 3.97
N TYR A 24 -1.06 -13.02 5.22
CA TYR A 24 -0.82 -14.00 6.28
C TYR A 24 -2.00 -14.21 7.24
N SER A 25 -2.89 -13.22 7.40
CA SER A 25 -4.01 -13.34 8.36
C SER A 25 -5.15 -14.25 7.90
N SER A 26 -5.23 -14.62 6.61
CA SER A 26 -6.34 -15.41 6.02
C SER A 26 -7.75 -14.84 6.28
N LYS A 27 -7.86 -13.55 6.59
CA LYS A 27 -9.14 -12.87 6.86
C LYS A 27 -10.03 -12.75 5.62
N PHE A 28 -9.42 -12.72 4.43
CA PHE A 28 -10.09 -12.55 3.15
C PHE A 28 -9.76 -13.68 2.18
N GLY A 29 -10.64 -13.86 1.20
CA GLY A 29 -10.54 -14.85 0.13
C GLY A 29 -9.42 -14.63 -0.90
N THR A 30 -8.76 -13.48 -0.86
CA THR A 30 -7.89 -13.01 -1.95
C THR A 30 -6.63 -13.87 -2.11
N PHE A 31 -6.04 -14.36 -1.02
CA PHE A 31 -4.71 -15.01 -1.03
C PHE A 31 -4.71 -16.45 -0.47
N ILE A 32 -5.89 -17.06 -0.26
CA ILE A 32 -6.02 -18.36 0.43
C ILE A 32 -5.79 -19.57 -0.48
N PHE A 33 -6.05 -19.45 -1.78
CA PHE A 33 -5.99 -20.59 -2.71
C PHE A 33 -4.68 -20.59 -3.51
N ASN A 34 -4.17 -21.76 -3.89
CA ASN A 34 -2.90 -21.87 -4.61
C ASN A 34 -3.01 -21.54 -6.10
N ASN A 35 -4.22 -21.64 -6.66
CA ASN A 35 -4.52 -21.33 -8.06
C ASN A 35 -6.02 -21.10 -8.25
N GLU A 36 -6.39 -20.51 -9.40
CA GLU A 36 -7.79 -20.22 -9.73
C GLU A 36 -8.66 -21.49 -9.88
N LYS A 37 -8.10 -22.61 -10.35
CA LYS A 37 -8.84 -23.89 -10.46
C LYS A 37 -9.31 -24.37 -9.08
N GLU A 38 -8.45 -24.30 -8.08
CA GLU A 38 -8.77 -24.65 -6.69
C GLU A 38 -9.86 -23.73 -6.13
N LYS A 39 -9.71 -22.42 -6.32
CA LYS A 39 -10.70 -21.41 -5.91
C LYS A 39 -12.08 -21.68 -6.51
N THR A 40 -12.16 -22.03 -7.79
CA THR A 40 -13.44 -22.42 -8.43
C THR A 40 -13.99 -23.70 -7.83
N LYS A 41 -13.15 -24.75 -7.67
CA LYS A 41 -13.56 -26.05 -7.10
C LYS A 41 -14.22 -25.89 -5.73
N TYR A 42 -13.69 -25.02 -4.87
CA TYR A 42 -14.22 -24.80 -3.53
C TYR A 42 -15.31 -23.72 -3.43
N ASN A 43 -15.73 -23.12 -4.55
CA ASN A 43 -16.63 -21.96 -4.60
C ASN A 43 -16.10 -20.77 -3.77
N GLY A 44 -14.79 -20.51 -3.82
CA GLY A 44 -14.10 -19.50 -3.00
C GLY A 44 -14.75 -18.12 -3.09
N VAL A 45 -15.13 -17.67 -4.28
CA VAL A 45 -15.78 -16.36 -4.50
C VAL A 45 -17.10 -16.22 -3.74
N LYS A 46 -17.88 -17.31 -3.59
CA LYS A 46 -19.17 -17.28 -2.87
C LYS A 46 -19.00 -17.46 -1.35
N LYS A 47 -17.91 -18.11 -0.93
CA LYS A 47 -17.67 -18.47 0.48
C LYS A 47 -16.78 -17.49 1.22
N THR A 48 -16.16 -16.55 0.53
CA THR A 48 -15.19 -15.63 1.11
C THR A 48 -15.41 -14.22 0.56
N VAL A 49 -14.90 -13.22 1.28
CA VAL A 49 -14.95 -11.83 0.85
C VAL A 49 -13.62 -11.44 0.23
N SER A 50 -13.64 -10.66 -0.84
CA SER A 50 -12.43 -10.09 -1.45
C SER A 50 -11.86 -8.98 -0.57
N LEU A 51 -10.54 -9.00 -0.36
CA LEU A 51 -9.81 -7.90 0.28
C LEU A 51 -10.05 -6.56 -0.41
N TRP A 52 -10.14 -6.57 -1.75
CA TRP A 52 -10.38 -5.36 -2.54
C TRP A 52 -11.76 -4.75 -2.27
N SER A 53 -12.76 -5.57 -1.91
CA SER A 53 -14.07 -5.05 -1.49
C SER A 53 -14.01 -4.29 -0.16
N TYR A 54 -12.99 -4.54 0.66
CA TYR A 54 -12.72 -3.76 1.86
C TYR A 54 -11.86 -2.52 1.55
N PHE A 55 -10.78 -2.68 0.79
CA PHE A 55 -9.88 -1.57 0.44
C PHE A 55 -10.54 -0.47 -0.40
N ASN A 56 -11.45 -0.83 -1.30
CA ASN A 56 -12.11 0.14 -2.17
C ASN A 56 -13.27 0.91 -1.50
N ARG A 57 -13.50 0.72 -0.20
CA ARG A 57 -14.44 1.55 0.54
C ARG A 57 -13.88 2.97 0.65
N PRO A 58 -14.66 4.04 0.39
CA PRO A 58 -14.14 5.41 0.33
C PRO A 58 -13.33 5.84 1.57
N GLU A 59 -13.77 5.44 2.75
CA GLU A 59 -13.11 5.75 4.02
C GLU A 59 -11.76 5.04 4.20
N ILE A 60 -11.59 3.86 3.60
CA ILE A 60 -10.34 3.10 3.63
C ILE A 60 -9.43 3.52 2.48
N LEU A 61 -9.97 3.63 1.27
CA LEU A 61 -9.22 3.96 0.07
C LEU A 61 -8.43 5.26 0.23
N ARG A 62 -9.05 6.28 0.83
CA ARG A 62 -8.40 7.58 1.09
C ARG A 62 -7.10 7.47 1.90
N THR A 63 -6.99 6.49 2.80
CA THR A 63 -5.76 6.29 3.60
C THR A 63 -4.64 5.64 2.80
N PHE A 64 -4.94 5.06 1.64
CA PHE A 64 -3.99 4.41 0.76
C PHE A 64 -3.52 5.31 -0.38
N LEU A 65 -4.18 6.43 -0.63
CA LEU A 65 -3.82 7.33 -1.71
C LEU A 65 -2.55 8.12 -1.37
N ASN A 66 -1.68 8.25 -2.35
CA ASN A 66 -0.51 9.08 -2.31
C ASN A 66 -0.89 10.49 -2.76
N PRO A 67 -0.83 11.51 -1.87
CA PRO A 67 -1.16 12.88 -2.25
C PRO A 67 -0.22 13.44 -3.32
N PHE A 68 0.99 12.89 -3.45
CA PHE A 68 2.01 13.31 -4.41
C PHE A 68 1.87 12.64 -5.77
N TYR A 69 0.85 11.81 -5.97
CA TYR A 69 0.71 11.10 -7.22
C TYR A 69 0.52 12.06 -8.40
N GLU A 70 1.41 11.93 -9.37
CA GLU A 70 1.35 12.58 -10.67
C GLU A 70 1.33 11.48 -11.74
N PRO A 71 0.31 11.43 -12.61
CA PRO A 71 0.23 10.46 -13.68
C PRO A 71 1.49 10.48 -14.56
N ASN A 72 2.31 9.44 -14.41
CA ASN A 72 3.56 9.30 -15.14
C ASN A 72 3.41 8.19 -16.18
N ILE A 73 3.37 8.55 -17.46
CA ILE A 73 3.28 7.61 -18.59
C ILE A 73 4.65 7.06 -19.02
N SER A 74 5.74 7.58 -18.45
CA SER A 74 7.09 7.19 -18.83
C SER A 74 7.53 5.90 -18.12
N VAL A 75 8.46 5.17 -18.76
CA VAL A 75 9.07 3.98 -18.16
C VAL A 75 9.94 4.38 -16.97
N LEU A 76 9.75 3.72 -15.83
CA LEU A 76 10.58 3.89 -14.64
C LEU A 76 11.83 3.02 -14.74
N TRP A 77 13.01 3.62 -14.54
CA TRP A 77 14.30 2.92 -14.55
C TRP A 77 14.94 2.99 -13.16
N PRO A 78 14.60 2.07 -12.24
CA PRO A 78 15.14 2.08 -10.89
C PRO A 78 16.64 1.79 -10.86
N SER A 79 17.34 2.42 -9.92
CA SER A 79 18.69 2.01 -9.55
C SER A 79 18.63 0.69 -8.78
N VAL A 80 19.45 -0.27 -9.22
CA VAL A 80 19.66 -1.57 -8.56
C VAL A 80 20.97 -1.61 -7.78
N ALA A 81 21.69 -0.49 -7.67
CA ALA A 81 22.88 -0.39 -6.83
C ALA A 81 22.51 -0.68 -5.37
N ALA A 82 23.38 -1.39 -4.66
CA ALA A 82 23.13 -1.79 -3.26
C ALA A 82 22.79 -0.58 -2.37
N GLN A 83 23.47 0.56 -2.56
CA GLN A 83 23.19 1.81 -1.84
C GLN A 83 21.83 2.44 -2.13
N SER A 84 21.19 2.08 -3.25
CA SER A 84 19.86 2.56 -3.64
C SER A 84 18.72 1.66 -3.12
N ILE A 85 19.06 0.54 -2.48
CA ILE A 85 18.13 -0.39 -1.84
C ILE A 85 18.22 -0.15 -0.33
N ILE A 86 17.18 0.45 0.21
CA ILE A 86 17.10 0.75 1.64
C ILE A 86 16.22 -0.25 2.37
N LEU A 87 16.47 -0.43 3.67
CA LEU A 87 15.59 -1.21 4.54
C LEU A 87 14.21 -0.55 4.60
N TRP A 88 13.16 -1.34 4.34
CA TRP A 88 11.79 -0.88 4.49
C TRP A 88 11.39 -0.84 5.96
N ARG A 89 11.74 0.26 6.64
CA ARG A 89 11.57 0.44 8.08
C ARG A 89 10.12 0.35 8.53
N SER A 90 9.19 0.99 7.82
CA SER A 90 7.76 0.96 8.18
C SER A 90 7.13 -0.44 8.14
N LEU A 91 7.76 -1.41 7.49
CA LEU A 91 7.36 -2.82 7.56
C LEU A 91 8.17 -3.61 8.60
N TYR A 92 9.50 -3.60 8.50
CA TYR A 92 10.34 -4.50 9.29
C TYR A 92 10.67 -3.99 10.70
N LEU A 93 10.68 -2.66 10.90
CA LEU A 93 10.99 -2.02 12.18
C LEU A 93 9.75 -1.45 12.87
N ARG A 94 8.54 -1.69 12.34
CA ARG A 94 7.27 -1.18 12.89
C ARG A 94 6.99 -1.52 14.36
N PHE A 95 7.60 -2.59 14.88
CA PHE A 95 7.47 -3.02 16.27
C PHE A 95 8.56 -2.46 17.20
N TYR A 96 9.59 -1.83 16.63
CA TYR A 96 10.79 -1.38 17.34
C TYR A 96 10.97 0.15 17.26
N GLU A 97 10.50 0.79 16.20
CA GLU A 97 10.58 2.24 15.99
C GLU A 97 9.23 2.91 16.20
N ASN A 98 9.24 4.06 16.87
CA ASN A 98 8.05 4.90 16.98
C ASN A 98 7.75 5.56 15.62
N GLN A 99 6.66 5.15 14.98
CA GLN A 99 6.22 5.67 13.68
C GLN A 99 5.45 7.01 13.80
N ILE A 100 5.07 7.42 15.02
CA ILE A 100 4.24 8.62 15.27
C ILE A 100 4.87 9.90 14.69
N PRO A 101 6.17 10.21 14.91
CA PRO A 101 6.74 11.46 14.40
C PRO A 101 6.73 11.53 12.87
N GLN A 102 6.89 10.38 12.21
CA GLN A 102 6.83 10.31 10.76
C GLN A 102 5.39 10.52 10.28
N GLN A 103 4.40 9.88 10.93
CA GLN A 103 2.98 10.07 10.64
C GLN A 103 2.53 11.52 10.84
N GLU A 104 2.91 12.16 11.96
CA GLU A 104 2.59 13.56 12.24
C GLU A 104 3.18 14.50 11.18
N ALA A 105 4.42 14.28 10.74
CA ALA A 105 5.02 15.05 9.66
C ALA A 105 4.28 14.87 8.31
N TRP A 106 3.79 13.66 8.03
CA TRP A 106 2.96 13.38 6.85
C TRP A 106 1.60 14.09 6.94
N ASP A 107 0.96 14.08 8.11
CA ASP A 107 -0.32 14.74 8.34
C ASP A 107 -0.21 16.27 8.23
N GLU A 108 0.83 16.87 8.83
CA GLU A 108 1.11 18.30 8.70
C GLU A 108 1.32 18.69 7.24
N TYR A 109 2.08 17.88 6.49
CA TYR A 109 2.30 18.13 5.07
C TYR A 109 1.00 18.08 4.26
N LEU A 110 0.14 17.09 4.52
CA LEU A 110 -1.16 16.98 3.87
C LEU A 110 -2.02 18.24 4.10
N ILE A 111 -2.03 18.74 5.34
CA ILE A 111 -2.75 19.97 5.71
C ILE A 111 -2.19 21.18 4.93
N ILE A 112 -0.88 21.30 4.79
CA ILE A 112 -0.25 22.39 4.04
C ILE A 112 -0.66 22.32 2.56
N LYS A 113 -0.59 21.13 1.96
CA LYS A 113 -0.93 20.93 0.55
C LYS A 113 -2.40 21.23 0.25
N GLU A 114 -3.32 20.83 1.13
CA GLU A 114 -4.74 21.16 0.98
C GLU A 114 -4.99 22.67 1.01
N LYS A 115 -4.23 23.41 1.82
CA LYS A 115 -4.34 24.89 1.89
C LYS A 115 -3.78 25.58 0.64
N GLU A 116 -2.77 25.02 -0.02
CA GLU A 116 -2.21 25.60 -1.27
C GLU A 116 -3.10 25.38 -2.49
N LEU A 117 -4.02 24.41 -2.43
CA LEU A 117 -4.98 24.09 -3.49
C LEU A 117 -6.30 24.89 -3.41
N GLN A 118 -6.49 25.69 -2.35
CA GLN A 118 -7.64 26.59 -2.12
C GLN A 118 -7.32 28.03 -2.50
#